data_AF-A0A4Q2R9B2-F1
#
_entry.id   AF-A0A4Q2R9B2-F1
#
_cell.length_a   1.000
_cell.length_b   1.000
_cell.length_c   1.000
_cell.angle_alpha   90.00
_cell.angle_beta   90.00
_cell.angle_gamma   90.00
#
_symmetry.space_group_name_H-M   'P 1'
#
loop_
_entity.id
_entity.type
_entity.pdbx_description
1 polymer ?
#
loop_
_entity_poly.entity_id
_entity_poly.type
_entity_poly.pdbx_seq_one_letter_code
_entity_poly.pdbx_strand_id
1 'polypeptide(L)'
;MFLRASSRDQVTRPDRDLLLWRAWSGHAADVAGAGAAERRLGLRKAVQRALVLGRLYGGGAIVVGTGETDAAALAWPLDEEGLRPGGLKFLHVVSRWQLGAAGSSSDPLSPWGG
;
A
#
# COMPACT_ATOMS: atom_id res chain seq x y z
N MET A 1 -32.48 12.76 2.65
CA MET A 1 -32.42 12.18 1.29
C MET A 1 -31.46 11.01 1.34
N PHE A 2 -31.97 9.79 1.49
CA PHE A 2 -31.16 8.57 1.65
C PHE A 2 -31.11 7.83 0.31
N LEU A 3 -29.92 7.63 -0.24
CA LEU A 3 -29.74 6.82 -1.45
C LEU A 3 -29.32 5.40 -1.06
N ARG A 4 -30.25 4.47 -1.31
CA ARG A 4 -30.10 3.02 -1.22
C ARG A 4 -29.16 2.54 -2.33
N ALA A 5 -28.01 1.99 -1.99
CA ALA A 5 -27.14 1.32 -2.95
C ALA A 5 -27.77 -0.03 -3.34
N SER A 6 -28.19 -0.15 -4.61
CA SER A 6 -28.66 -1.40 -5.19
C SER A 6 -27.45 -2.27 -5.58
N SER A 7 -27.41 -3.45 -4.98
CA SER A 7 -26.48 -4.53 -5.25
C SER A 7 -26.75 -5.14 -6.63
N ARG A 8 -25.80 -4.99 -7.56
CA ARG A 8 -25.42 -5.92 -8.65
C ARG A 8 -24.33 -5.24 -9.49
N ASP A 9 -23.25 -5.96 -9.78
CA ASP A 9 -22.05 -5.55 -10.56
C ASP A 9 -20.99 -4.70 -9.86
N GLN A 10 -20.35 -5.30 -8.83
CA GLN A 10 -18.99 -4.95 -8.41
C GLN A 10 -17.96 -5.70 -9.28
N VAL A 11 -17.98 -5.49 -10.60
CA VAL A 11 -16.83 -5.89 -11.43
C VAL A 11 -15.72 -4.88 -11.14
N THR A 12 -14.79 -5.27 -10.28
CA THR A 12 -13.62 -4.47 -9.88
C THR A 12 -12.82 -4.08 -11.12
N ARG A 13 -13.01 -2.83 -11.56
CA ARG A 13 -12.28 -2.20 -12.65
C ARG A 13 -11.29 -1.21 -12.03
N PRO A 14 -9.97 -1.41 -12.15
CA PRO A 14 -8.98 -0.62 -11.42
C PRO A 14 -8.95 0.87 -11.80
N ASP A 15 -9.51 1.23 -12.96
CA ASP A 15 -9.69 2.60 -13.42
C ASP A 15 -10.77 3.37 -12.64
N ARG A 16 -11.76 2.68 -12.07
CA ARG A 16 -12.91 3.33 -11.43
C ARG A 16 -12.70 3.62 -9.93
N ASP A 17 -11.90 2.81 -9.23
CA ASP A 17 -11.60 2.99 -7.81
C ASP A 17 -10.77 4.26 -7.54
N LEU A 18 -9.96 4.70 -8.53
CA LEU A 18 -9.15 5.92 -8.41
C LEU A 18 -9.96 7.21 -8.59
N LEU A 19 -11.14 7.13 -9.19
CA LEU A 19 -12.05 8.28 -9.31
C LEU A 19 -12.70 8.62 -7.95
N LEU A 20 -12.77 7.65 -7.04
CA LEU A 20 -13.24 7.79 -5.66
C LEU A 20 -12.07 7.94 -4.68
N TRP A 21 -10.97 8.56 -5.12
CA TRP A 21 -9.88 8.88 -4.21
C TRP A 21 -10.41 9.78 -3.09
N ARG A 22 -10.01 9.47 -1.85
CA ARG A 22 -10.48 10.18 -0.66
C ARG A 22 -10.17 11.68 -0.76
N ALA A 23 -11.10 12.49 -0.28
CA ALA A 23 -10.82 13.89 0.04
C ALA A 23 -10.26 13.98 1.46
N TRP A 24 -9.22 14.78 1.65
CA TRP A 24 -8.70 15.09 2.97
C TRP A 24 -9.60 16.14 3.63
N SER A 25 -10.04 15.88 4.86
CA SER A 25 -10.84 16.80 5.67
C SER A 25 -10.01 17.27 6.86
N GLY A 26 -10.10 18.55 7.21
CA GLY A 26 -9.33 19.14 8.31
C GLY A 26 -9.10 20.64 8.13
N HIS A 27 -8.18 21.21 8.91
CA HIS A 27 -7.79 22.60 8.72
C HIS A 27 -7.07 22.77 7.37
N ALA A 28 -7.25 23.93 6.72
CA ALA A 28 -6.75 24.14 5.36
C ALA A 28 -5.23 23.92 5.22
N ALA A 29 -4.46 24.29 6.25
CA ALA A 29 -3.02 24.06 6.30
C ALA A 29 -2.65 22.56 6.33
N ASP A 30 -3.37 21.78 7.13
CA ASP A 30 -3.13 20.33 7.26
C ASP A 30 -3.51 19.60 5.97
N VAL A 31 -4.64 19.98 5.35
CA VAL A 31 -5.09 19.43 4.07
C VAL A 31 -4.07 19.74 2.96
N ALA A 32 -3.57 20.97 2.91
CA ALA A 32 -2.53 21.35 1.95
C ALA A 32 -1.23 20.58 2.18
N GLY A 33 -0.81 20.41 3.44
CA GLY A 33 0.35 19.63 3.84
C GLY A 33 0.24 18.15 3.44
N ALA A 34 -0.89 17.52 3.76
CA ALA A 34 -1.18 16.14 3.39
C ALA A 34 -1.21 15.96 1.86
N GLY A 35 -1.85 16.88 1.14
CA GLY A 35 -1.89 16.86 -0.33
C GLY A 35 -0.51 17.03 -0.98
N ALA A 36 0.36 17.88 -0.41
CA ALA A 36 1.73 18.03 -0.89
C ALA A 36 2.57 16.77 -0.63
N ALA A 37 2.43 16.17 0.56
CA ALA A 37 3.09 14.91 0.90
C ALA A 37 2.63 13.77 0.00
N GLU A 38 1.32 13.65 -0.26
CA GLU A 38 0.73 12.65 -1.15
C GLU A 38 1.29 12.75 -2.57
N ARG A 39 1.35 13.97 -3.12
CA ARG A 39 1.95 14.23 -4.44
C ARG A 39 3.44 13.92 -4.46
N ARG A 40 4.20 14.34 -3.45
CA ARG A 40 5.65 14.09 -3.34
C ARG A 40 5.96 12.59 -3.33
N LEU A 41 5.18 11.82 -2.58
CA LEU A 41 5.36 10.36 -2.45
C LEU A 41 4.76 9.57 -3.62
N GLY A 42 3.97 10.22 -4.50
CA GLY A 42 3.29 9.54 -5.60
C GLY A 42 2.31 8.47 -5.12
N LEU A 43 1.72 8.64 -3.93
CA LEU A 43 0.94 7.60 -3.23
C LEU A 43 -0.17 7.02 -4.11
N ARG A 44 -0.91 7.87 -4.83
CA ARG A 44 -2.01 7.42 -5.70
C ARG A 44 -1.53 6.47 -6.81
N LYS A 45 -0.37 6.77 -7.42
CA LYS A 45 0.25 5.92 -8.45
C LYS A 45 0.75 4.61 -7.85
N ALA A 46 1.34 4.67 -6.65
CA ALA A 46 1.79 3.48 -5.93
C ALA A 46 0.63 2.53 -5.59
N VAL A 47 -0.48 3.06 -5.07
CA VAL A 47 -1.69 2.30 -4.77
C VAL A 47 -2.29 1.69 -6.03
N GLN A 48 -2.43 2.47 -7.10
CA GLN A 48 -2.90 1.94 -8.40
C GLN A 48 -2.05 0.77 -8.86
N ARG A 49 -0.71 0.90 -8.79
CA ARG A 49 0.20 -0.16 -9.23
C ARG A 49 0.08 -1.39 -8.34
N ALA A 50 -0.02 -1.23 -7.03
CA ALA A 50 -0.20 -2.33 -6.09
C ALA A 50 -1.51 -3.09 -6.35
N LEU A 51 -2.62 -2.39 -6.61
CA LEU A 51 -3.91 -2.99 -6.97
C LEU A 51 -3.83 -3.77 -8.29
N VAL A 52 -3.16 -3.21 -9.30
CA VAL A 52 -2.94 -3.90 -10.58
C VAL A 52 -2.12 -5.18 -10.39
N LEU A 53 -1.04 -5.13 -9.61
CA LEU A 53 -0.22 -6.30 -9.31
C LEU A 53 -0.98 -7.33 -8.46
N GLY A 54 -1.79 -6.86 -7.51
CA GLY A 54 -2.69 -7.70 -6.72
C GLY A 54 -3.65 -8.48 -7.61
N ARG A 55 -4.23 -7.84 -8.62
CA ARG A 55 -5.12 -8.48 -9.59
C ARG A 55 -4.36 -9.43 -10.54
N LEU A 56 -3.19 -9.02 -11.02
CA LEU A 56 -2.44 -9.76 -12.03
C LEU A 56 -1.75 -11.02 -11.46
N TYR A 57 -1.18 -10.92 -10.26
CA TYR A 57 -0.37 -11.98 -9.66
C TYR A 57 -1.00 -12.61 -8.42
N GLY A 58 -2.16 -12.12 -7.98
CA GLY A 58 -2.78 -12.55 -6.72
C GLY A 58 -2.09 -11.99 -5.48
N GLY A 59 -1.25 -10.95 -5.62
CA GLY A 59 -0.64 -10.27 -4.50
C GLY A 59 0.26 -9.09 -4.93
N GLY A 60 0.07 -7.96 -4.26
CA GLY A 60 0.88 -6.75 -4.42
C GLY A 60 0.94 -5.99 -3.09
N ALA A 61 2.13 -5.55 -2.71
CA ALA A 61 2.36 -4.81 -1.48
C ALA A 61 3.07 -3.48 -1.75
N ILE A 62 2.93 -2.56 -0.80
CA ILE A 62 3.66 -1.29 -0.78
C ILE A 62 4.61 -1.34 0.40
N VAL A 63 5.91 -1.32 0.11
CA VAL A 63 6.97 -1.17 1.09
C VAL A 63 7.13 0.31 1.39
N VAL A 64 7.02 0.65 2.67
CA VAL A 64 7.09 2.02 3.17
C VAL A 64 8.44 2.22 3.83
N GLY A 65 9.22 3.18 3.34
CA GLY A 65 10.55 3.50 3.87
C GLY A 65 10.58 4.85 4.57
N THR A 66 10.96 4.85 5.86
CA THR A 66 11.23 6.06 6.64
C THR A 66 12.69 6.53 6.52
N GLY A 67 13.54 5.78 5.81
CA GLY A 67 14.98 6.00 5.76
C GLY A 67 15.73 5.34 6.92
N GLU A 68 15.04 4.55 7.74
CA GLU A 68 15.66 3.70 8.76
C GLU A 68 16.59 2.68 8.10
N THR A 69 17.80 2.57 8.64
CA THR A 69 18.82 1.63 8.19
C THR A 69 19.13 0.56 9.23
N ASP A 70 18.68 0.76 10.48
CA ASP A 70 18.82 -0.24 11.52
C ASP A 70 17.88 -1.42 11.27
N ALA A 71 18.47 -2.60 11.04
CA ALA A 71 17.75 -3.84 10.84
C ALA A 71 16.94 -4.27 12.07
N ALA A 72 17.37 -3.90 13.27
CA ALA A 72 16.61 -4.18 14.49
C ALA A 72 15.35 -3.33 14.55
N ALA A 73 15.42 -2.04 14.18
CA ALA A 73 14.25 -1.15 14.14
C ALA A 73 13.25 -1.53 13.05
N LEU A 74 13.71 -2.01 11.88
CA LEU A 74 12.86 -2.49 10.79
C LEU A 74 12.09 -3.78 11.12
N ALA A 75 12.51 -4.52 12.14
CA ALA A 75 11.80 -5.72 12.60
C ALA A 75 10.54 -5.38 13.41
N TRP A 76 10.42 -4.14 13.91
CA TRP A 76 9.26 -3.69 14.68
C TRP A 76 8.24 -2.98 13.79
N PRO A 77 6.95 -3.01 14.17
CA PRO A 77 5.93 -2.21 13.51
C PRO A 77 6.31 -0.72 13.49
N LEU A 78 5.93 -0.03 12.41
CA LEU A 78 6.17 1.40 12.28
C LEU A 78 5.46 2.16 13.41
N ASP A 79 6.23 2.94 14.17
CA ASP A 79 5.70 3.88 15.16
C ASP A 79 5.05 5.07 14.45
N GLU A 80 3.72 5.15 14.54
CA GLU A 80 2.92 6.20 13.94
C GLU A 80 2.95 7.52 14.74
N GLU A 81 3.17 7.46 16.06
CA GLU A 81 3.21 8.64 16.93
C GLU A 81 4.54 9.40 16.81
N GLY A 82 5.64 8.68 16.60
CA GLY A 82 6.97 9.25 16.37
C GLY A 82 7.18 9.86 14.97
N LEU A 83 6.26 9.65 14.04
CA LEU A 83 6.45 10.02 12.64
C LEU A 83 6.26 11.53 12.40
N ARG A 84 7.37 12.23 12.17
CA ARG A 84 7.36 13.67 11.85
C ARG A 84 6.89 13.92 10.40
N PRO A 85 6.34 15.11 10.10
CA PRO A 85 6.06 15.52 8.72
C PRO A 85 7.32 15.38 7.84
N GLY A 86 7.25 14.57 6.79
CA GLY A 86 8.41 14.28 5.94
C GLY A 86 9.32 13.12 6.40
N GLY A 87 8.91 12.38 7.44
CA GLY A 87 9.55 11.14 7.87
C GLY A 87 9.46 10.03 6.83
N LEU A 88 8.36 9.96 6.07
CA LEU A 88 8.25 9.03 4.94
C LEU A 88 9.11 9.51 3.76
N LYS A 89 10.08 8.67 3.38
CA LYS A 89 11.04 8.96 2.30
C LYS A 89 10.62 8.38 0.97
N PHE A 90 10.21 7.12 0.95
CA PHE A 90 9.84 6.44 -0.29
C PHE A 90 8.74 5.41 -0.10
N LEU A 91 8.03 5.15 -1.20
CA LEU A 91 7.07 4.08 -1.37
C LEU A 91 7.56 3.20 -2.51
N HIS A 92 7.79 1.92 -2.26
CA HIS A 92 8.16 0.95 -3.28
C HIS A 92 7.09 -0.10 -3.44
N VAL A 93 6.64 -0.32 -4.68
CA VAL A 93 5.57 -1.29 -4.96
C VAL A 93 6.20 -2.60 -5.39
N VAL A 94 5.83 -3.67 -4.70
CA VAL A 94 6.35 -5.02 -4.97
C VAL A 94 5.21 -5.98 -5.26
N SER A 95 5.45 -6.92 -6.17
CA SER A 95 4.57 -8.06 -6.41
C SER A 95 4.85 -9.18 -5.40
N ARG A 96 3.92 -10.13 -5.27
CA ARG A 96 4.11 -11.31 -4.41
C ARG A 96 5.42 -12.07 -4.65
N TRP A 97 5.94 -12.05 -5.88
CA TRP A 97 7.14 -12.81 -6.26
C TRP A 97 8.43 -12.12 -5.81
N GLN A 98 8.36 -10.82 -5.53
CA GLN A 98 9.46 -10.04 -4.98
C GLN A 98 9.45 -10.05 -3.44
N LEU A 99 8.33 -10.46 -2.84
CA LEU A 99 8.24 -10.76 -1.42
C LEU A 99 8.73 -12.18 -1.20
N GLY A 100 9.96 -12.34 -0.73
CA GLY A 100 10.43 -13.64 -0.28
C GLY A 100 9.62 -14.05 0.95
N ALA A 101 8.77 -15.08 0.81
CA ALA A 101 8.26 -15.77 1.98
C ALA A 101 9.44 -16.49 2.62
N ALA A 102 9.95 -15.99 3.73
CA ALA A 102 10.92 -16.74 4.53
C ALA A 102 10.25 -18.05 4.94
N GLY A 103 10.55 -19.15 4.25
CA GLY A 103 10.08 -20.50 4.57
C GLY A 103 9.21 -21.23 3.54
N SER A 104 8.91 -20.67 2.35
CA SER A 104 8.21 -21.48 1.34
C SER A 104 9.18 -22.45 0.64
N SER A 105 9.26 -23.68 1.14
CA SER A 105 9.96 -24.77 0.46
C SER A 105 9.20 -25.12 -0.83
N SER A 106 9.85 -24.96 -1.98
CA SER A 106 9.31 -25.41 -3.29
C SER A 106 9.86 -26.77 -3.71
N ASP A 107 10.54 -27.47 -2.80
CA ASP A 107 11.10 -28.80 -3.06
C ASP A 107 9.98 -29.85 -2.99
N PRO A 108 9.58 -30.48 -4.11
CA PRO A 108 8.58 -31.54 -4.12
C PRO A 108 9.04 -32.82 -3.39
N LEU A 109 10.34 -32.93 -3.08
CA LEU A 109 10.93 -34.03 -2.31
C LEU A 109 11.11 -33.68 -0.83
N SER A 110 10.64 -32.50 -0.39
CA SER A 110 10.64 -32.10 1.01
C SER A 110 9.83 -33.09 1.85
N PRO A 111 10.34 -33.55 3.03
CA PRO A 111 9.62 -34.42 3.94
C PRO A 111 8.27 -33.84 4.43
N TRP A 112 8.13 -32.53 4.36
CA TRP A 112 6.98 -31.79 4.87
C TRP A 112 5.91 -31.51 3.81
N GLY A 113 6.14 -31.93 2.56
CA GLY A 113 5.20 -31.73 1.44
C GLY A 113 5.03 -30.26 1.04
N GLY A 114 4.59 -30.04 -0.19
CA GLY A 114 4.21 -28.71 -0.68
C GLY A 114 2.94 -28.16 -0.06
#